data_AF-A0A807L8R6-F1
#
_entry.id   AF-A0A807L8R6-F1
#
_cell.length_a   1.000
_cell.length_b   1.000
_cell.length_c   1.000
_cell.angle_alpha   90.00
_cell.angle_beta   90.00
_cell.angle_gamma   90.00
#
_symmetry.space_group_name_H-M   'P 1'
#
loop_
_entity.id
_entity.type
_entity.pdbx_description
1 polymer ?
#
loop_
_entity_poly.entity_id
_entity_poly.type
_entity_poly.pdbx_seq_one_letter_code
_entity_poly.pdbx_strand_id
1 'polypeptide(L)'
;MEVSSIAGAVKLLVPVLPFLKKVLIFETFFSLSSAKKAEAVAYLKTCATENDALDAYQQELKLSEYKMTQDYALSDYAIRFYLLDRKKHSSFCKSVFNGKSLYNYANSELVIKKNVFWFPFFMLLIGIMAAVGGWFTWSNETLGAWKWFYAGGCAIVAVQYIIYSCWRLLSYWHLMRYAKKFYFFILLTRIRRELARI
;
A
#
# COMPACT_ATOMS: atom_id res chain seq x y z
N MET A 1 -14.03 -40.11 13.92
CA MET A 1 -14.48 -38.72 14.14
C MET A 1 -13.43 -37.79 13.52
N GLU A 2 -13.37 -37.66 12.18
CA GLU A 2 -12.13 -37.12 11.55
C GLU A 2 -12.33 -36.16 10.37
N VAL A 3 -13.51 -36.04 9.77
CA VAL A 3 -13.72 -35.13 8.63
C VAL A 3 -14.17 -33.72 9.06
N SER A 4 -14.84 -33.59 10.21
CA SER A 4 -15.29 -32.29 10.73
C SER A 4 -14.14 -31.41 11.25
N SER A 5 -13.05 -32.02 11.73
CA SER A 5 -11.85 -31.33 12.23
C SER A 5 -11.08 -30.61 11.12
N ILE A 6 -10.90 -31.27 9.97
CA ILE A 6 -10.18 -30.73 8.81
C ILE A 6 -10.96 -29.56 8.20
N ALA A 7 -12.28 -29.68 8.08
CA ALA A 7 -13.13 -28.60 7.58
C ALA A 7 -13.13 -27.37 8.52
N GLY A 8 -12.98 -27.56 9.83
CA GLY A 8 -12.83 -26.49 10.81
C GLY A 8 -11.49 -25.75 10.69
N ALA A 9 -10.39 -26.48 10.52
CA ALA A 9 -9.06 -25.89 10.30
C ALA A 9 -8.96 -25.12 8.97
N VAL A 10 -9.61 -25.63 7.92
CA VAL A 10 -9.68 -24.93 6.62
C VAL A 10 -10.49 -23.63 6.74
N LYS A 11 -11.60 -23.61 7.50
CA LYS A 11 -12.37 -22.37 7.76
C LYS A 11 -11.57 -21.28 8.48
N LEU A 12 -10.56 -21.65 9.28
CA LEU A 12 -9.64 -20.68 9.90
C LEU A 12 -8.62 -20.08 8.90
N LEU A 13 -8.28 -20.80 7.83
CA LEU A 13 -7.38 -20.33 6.76
C LEU A 13 -8.10 -19.53 5.67
N VAL A 14 -9.41 -19.76 5.47
CA VAL A 14 -10.26 -19.02 4.50
C VAL A 14 -10.20 -17.49 4.65
N PRO A 15 -10.22 -16.88 5.85
CA PRO A 15 -10.07 -15.42 5.98
C PRO A 15 -8.64 -14.92 5.70
N VAL A 16 -7.62 -15.78 5.71
CA VAL A 16 -6.21 -15.42 5.50
C VAL A 16 -5.85 -15.40 3.99
N LEU A 17 -6.48 -16.28 3.21
CA LEU A 17 -6.29 -16.46 1.76
C LEU A 17 -6.58 -15.22 0.88
N PRO A 18 -7.66 -14.43 1.06
CA PRO A 18 -7.91 -13.25 0.22
C PRO A 18 -6.90 -12.12 0.47
N PHE A 19 -6.22 -12.10 1.61
CA PHE A 19 -5.11 -11.18 1.85
C PHE A 19 -3.85 -11.56 1.06
N LEU A 20 -3.59 -12.85 0.78
CA LEU A 20 -2.42 -13.26 -0.02
C LEU A 20 -2.41 -12.62 -1.42
N LYS A 21 -3.58 -12.53 -2.09
CA LYS A 21 -3.68 -11.96 -3.44
C LYS A 21 -3.55 -10.43 -3.47
N LYS A 22 -4.04 -9.73 -2.44
CA LYS A 22 -3.97 -8.27 -2.33
C LYS A 22 -2.63 -7.75 -1.78
N VAL A 23 -1.93 -8.53 -0.96
CA VAL A 23 -0.66 -8.14 -0.33
C VAL A 23 0.53 -8.28 -1.30
N LEU A 24 0.48 -9.21 -2.25
CA LEU A 24 1.61 -9.45 -3.15
C LEU A 24 1.62 -8.56 -4.40
N ILE A 25 0.50 -7.90 -4.72
CA ILE A 25 0.34 -7.11 -5.94
C ILE A 25 0.04 -5.66 -5.56
N PHE A 26 1.11 -4.90 -5.31
CA PHE A 26 1.06 -3.45 -5.04
C PHE A 26 0.89 -2.65 -6.34
N GLU A 27 -0.30 -2.73 -6.90
CA GLU A 27 -0.67 -2.05 -8.13
C GLU A 27 -0.87 -0.54 -7.92
N THR A 28 0.07 0.25 -8.44
CA THR A 28 0.01 1.74 -8.47
C THR A 28 -0.10 2.24 -9.90
N PHE A 29 -0.35 3.54 -10.09
CA PHE A 29 -0.18 4.22 -11.38
C PHE A 29 1.12 3.80 -12.11
N PHE A 30 2.24 3.62 -11.39
CA PHE A 30 3.53 3.24 -11.97
C PHE A 30 3.58 1.83 -12.56
N SER A 31 2.64 0.96 -12.19
CA SER A 31 2.50 -0.41 -12.73
C SER A 31 1.72 -0.49 -14.04
N LEU A 32 1.04 0.60 -14.44
CA LEU A 32 0.24 0.63 -15.66
C LEU A 32 1.11 0.63 -16.93
N SER A 33 0.52 0.20 -18.05
CA SER A 33 1.13 0.31 -19.38
C SER A 33 1.35 1.78 -19.77
N SER A 34 2.28 2.05 -20.68
CA SER A 34 2.59 3.42 -21.11
C SER A 34 1.37 4.15 -21.69
N ALA A 35 0.53 3.45 -22.46
CA ALA A 35 -0.71 3.99 -23.00
C ALA A 35 -1.68 4.44 -21.89
N LYS A 36 -1.95 3.56 -20.91
CA LYS A 36 -2.81 3.90 -19.76
C LYS A 36 -2.22 5.02 -18.89
N LYS A 37 -0.89 5.09 -18.76
CA LYS A 37 -0.23 6.20 -18.05
C LYS A 37 -0.46 7.54 -18.75
N ALA A 38 -0.36 7.57 -20.08
CA ALA A 38 -0.59 8.77 -20.86
C ALA A 38 -2.05 9.24 -20.75
N GLU A 39 -3.00 8.30 -20.85
CA GLU A 39 -4.43 8.56 -20.67
C GLU A 39 -4.75 9.12 -19.28
N ALA A 40 -4.22 8.49 -18.22
CA ALA A 40 -4.44 8.95 -16.86
C ALA A 40 -3.83 10.34 -16.60
N VAL A 41 -2.68 10.64 -17.20
CA VAL A 41 -2.09 11.99 -17.12
C VAL A 41 -2.93 13.01 -17.90
N ALA A 42 -3.51 12.63 -19.04
CA ALA A 42 -4.44 13.49 -19.77
C ALA A 42 -5.69 13.78 -18.94
N TYR A 43 -6.26 12.75 -18.31
CA TYR A 43 -7.41 12.89 -17.40
C TYR A 43 -7.10 13.79 -16.20
N LEU A 44 -5.93 13.64 -15.56
CA LEU A 44 -5.53 14.52 -14.45
C LEU A 44 -5.47 16.01 -14.83
N LYS A 45 -5.17 16.32 -16.10
CA LYS A 45 -5.14 17.71 -16.58
C LYS A 45 -6.53 18.33 -16.71
N THR A 46 -7.57 17.51 -16.86
CA THR A 46 -8.96 17.97 -16.98
C THR A 46 -9.71 17.95 -15.65
N CYS A 47 -9.16 17.32 -14.62
CA CYS A 47 -9.79 17.22 -13.30
C CYS A 47 -9.89 18.59 -12.61
N ALA A 48 -11.03 18.83 -11.97
CA ALA A 48 -11.28 20.00 -11.13
C ALA A 48 -11.87 19.56 -9.78
N THR A 49 -12.08 20.54 -8.90
CA THR A 49 -12.79 20.30 -7.66
C THR A 49 -14.29 20.26 -7.98
N GLU A 50 -14.91 19.10 -7.77
CA GLU A 50 -16.33 18.89 -8.04
C GLU A 50 -17.16 19.21 -6.79
N ASN A 51 -18.25 19.97 -6.99
CA ASN A 51 -19.19 20.30 -5.92
C ASN A 51 -20.38 19.32 -5.85
N ASP A 52 -20.68 18.65 -6.97
CA ASP A 52 -21.73 17.63 -7.04
C ASP A 52 -21.20 16.26 -6.58
N ALA A 53 -22.02 15.54 -5.81
CA ALA A 53 -21.64 14.26 -5.23
C ALA A 53 -21.50 13.13 -6.28
N LEU A 54 -22.30 13.14 -7.35
CA LEU A 54 -22.22 12.15 -8.41
C LEU A 54 -20.99 12.38 -9.28
N ASP A 55 -20.70 13.65 -9.62
CA ASP A 55 -19.51 14.02 -10.37
C ASP A 55 -18.23 13.71 -9.58
N ALA A 56 -18.22 14.03 -8.28
CA ALA A 56 -17.12 13.69 -7.38
C ALA A 56 -16.89 12.17 -7.30
N TYR A 57 -17.97 11.39 -7.19
CA TYR A 57 -17.88 9.92 -7.17
C TYR A 57 -17.42 9.35 -8.52
N GLN A 58 -17.87 9.91 -9.65
CA GLN A 58 -17.40 9.51 -10.98
C GLN A 58 -15.89 9.78 -11.14
N GLN A 59 -15.42 10.92 -10.65
CA GLN A 59 -14.00 11.24 -10.61
C GLN A 59 -13.22 10.25 -9.74
N GLU A 60 -13.74 9.91 -8.57
CA GLU A 60 -13.14 8.91 -7.68
C GLU A 60 -13.00 7.53 -8.35
N LEU A 61 -14.05 7.08 -9.05
CA LEU A 61 -14.04 5.82 -9.79
C LEU A 61 -12.96 5.79 -10.87
N LYS A 62 -12.83 6.87 -11.65
CA LYS A 62 -11.78 7.00 -12.67
C LYS A 62 -10.38 7.01 -12.07
N LEU A 63 -10.17 7.77 -10.98
CA LEU A 63 -8.87 7.79 -10.28
C LEU A 63 -8.52 6.40 -9.71
N SER A 64 -9.51 5.67 -9.21
CA SER A 64 -9.33 4.29 -8.75
C SER A 64 -8.91 3.36 -9.89
N GLU A 65 -9.52 3.46 -11.08
CA GLU A 65 -9.11 2.68 -12.26
C GLU A 65 -7.63 2.93 -12.62
N TYR A 66 -7.20 4.18 -12.51
CA TYR A 66 -5.80 4.57 -12.74
C TYR A 66 -4.86 4.28 -11.57
N LYS A 67 -5.34 3.61 -10.52
CA LYS A 67 -4.55 3.22 -9.33
C LYS A 67 -3.91 4.44 -8.66
N MET A 68 -4.65 5.54 -8.62
CA MET A 68 -4.26 6.84 -8.07
C MET A 68 -4.83 7.07 -6.67
N THR A 69 -4.51 8.22 -6.06
CA THR A 69 -5.20 8.67 -4.85
C THR A 69 -6.58 9.19 -5.20
N GLN A 70 -7.52 9.13 -4.25
CA GLN A 70 -8.87 9.69 -4.45
C GLN A 70 -8.82 11.22 -4.65
N ASP A 71 -7.78 11.85 -4.10
CA ASP A 71 -7.46 13.25 -4.37
C ASP A 71 -6.64 13.37 -5.67
N TYR A 72 -7.22 13.99 -6.70
CA TYR A 72 -6.57 14.19 -8.00
C TYR A 72 -5.37 15.13 -7.91
N ALA A 73 -5.41 16.15 -7.04
CA ALA A 73 -4.34 17.12 -6.87
C ALA A 73 -3.12 16.45 -6.22
N LEU A 74 -3.33 15.61 -5.21
CA LEU A 74 -2.26 14.80 -4.62
C LEU A 74 -1.62 13.89 -5.68
N SER A 75 -2.41 13.28 -6.55
CA SER A 75 -1.92 12.44 -7.65
C SER A 75 -1.08 13.23 -8.65
N ASP A 76 -1.53 14.43 -9.08
CA ASP A 76 -0.77 15.35 -9.94
C ASP A 76 0.58 15.71 -9.31
N TYR A 77 0.58 16.15 -8.05
CA TYR A 77 1.81 16.51 -7.35
C TYR A 77 2.75 15.31 -7.18
N ALA A 78 2.24 14.15 -6.80
CA ALA A 78 3.05 12.94 -6.62
C ALA A 78 3.73 12.51 -7.94
N ILE A 79 3.02 12.59 -9.07
CA ILE A 79 3.57 12.26 -10.39
C ILE A 79 4.60 13.29 -10.82
N ARG A 80 4.33 14.60 -10.65
CA ARG A 80 5.31 15.64 -10.98
C ARG A 80 6.57 15.53 -10.13
N PHE A 81 6.42 15.24 -8.84
CA PHE A 81 7.55 15.02 -7.93
C PHE A 81 8.37 13.79 -8.35
N TYR A 82 7.71 12.72 -8.78
CA TYR A 82 8.37 11.55 -9.36
C TYR A 82 9.18 11.92 -10.63
N LEU A 83 8.65 12.78 -11.49
CA LEU A 83 9.31 13.17 -12.74
C LEU A 83 10.55 14.04 -12.53
N LEU A 84 10.68 14.76 -11.40
CA LEU A 84 11.88 15.53 -11.07
C LEU A 84 13.12 14.64 -10.90
N ASP A 85 12.97 13.49 -10.26
CA ASP A 85 14.02 12.49 -10.09
C ASP A 85 13.38 11.10 -9.90
N ARG A 86 13.24 10.38 -11.02
CA ARG A 86 12.54 9.10 -11.07
C ARG A 86 13.19 8.06 -10.16
N LYS A 87 14.52 8.03 -10.07
CA LYS A 87 15.25 7.03 -9.28
C LYS A 87 15.08 7.30 -7.79
N LYS A 88 15.20 8.57 -7.40
CA LYS A 88 15.17 8.98 -5.99
C LYS A 88 13.77 9.00 -5.40
N HIS A 89 12.75 9.34 -6.19
CA HIS A 89 11.39 9.57 -5.69
C HIS A 89 10.43 8.39 -5.93
N SER A 90 10.84 7.36 -6.68
CA SER A 90 10.00 6.19 -7.00
C SER A 90 9.33 5.56 -5.77
N SER A 91 10.12 5.17 -4.76
CA SER A 91 9.58 4.48 -3.58
C SER A 91 8.66 5.37 -2.75
N PHE A 92 8.95 6.68 -2.67
CA PHE A 92 8.09 7.64 -1.99
C PHE A 92 6.75 7.75 -2.72
N CYS A 93 6.75 8.02 -4.02
CA CYS A 93 5.51 8.20 -4.78
C CYS A 93 4.67 6.92 -4.82
N LYS A 94 5.29 5.74 -4.93
CA LYS A 94 4.58 4.45 -4.77
C LYS A 94 3.93 4.33 -3.39
N SER A 95 4.62 4.80 -2.35
CA SER A 95 4.10 4.79 -0.97
C SER A 95 2.98 5.81 -0.78
N VAL A 96 2.96 6.93 -1.51
CA VAL A 96 1.82 7.85 -1.52
C VAL A 96 0.57 7.17 -2.10
N PHE A 97 0.70 6.44 -3.21
CA PHE A 97 -0.44 5.76 -3.84
C PHE A 97 -1.00 4.59 -3.01
N ASN A 98 -0.12 3.73 -2.48
CA ASN A 98 -0.55 2.52 -1.76
C ASN A 98 -0.68 2.71 -0.25
N GLY A 99 0.00 3.69 0.32
CA GLY A 99 0.08 3.95 1.76
C GLY A 99 -1.00 4.88 2.27
N LYS A 100 -2.21 4.94 1.66
CA LYS A 100 -3.29 5.88 2.02
C LYS A 100 -3.63 5.86 3.52
N SER A 101 -3.52 4.70 4.18
CA SER A 101 -3.76 4.58 5.62
C SER A 101 -2.65 5.16 6.51
N LEU A 102 -1.48 5.50 5.95
CA LEU A 102 -0.29 5.97 6.68
C LEU A 102 -0.22 7.50 6.80
N TYR A 103 -1.03 8.23 6.04
CA TYR A 103 -1.03 9.69 6.02
C TYR A 103 -2.45 10.25 5.94
N ASN A 104 -2.57 11.55 6.20
CA ASN A 104 -3.73 12.36 5.85
C ASN A 104 -3.25 13.41 4.84
N TYR A 105 -4.10 13.74 3.86
CA TYR A 105 -3.85 14.84 2.95
C TYR A 105 -4.99 15.84 3.08
N ALA A 106 -4.65 17.07 3.46
CA ALA A 106 -5.59 18.17 3.61
C ALA A 106 -4.85 19.49 3.39
N ASN A 107 -5.52 20.51 2.85
CA ASN A 107 -4.94 21.84 2.62
C ASN A 107 -3.61 21.82 1.84
N SER A 108 -3.46 20.87 0.91
CA SER A 108 -2.23 20.62 0.15
C SER A 108 -1.02 20.17 0.98
N GLU A 109 -1.24 19.73 2.22
CA GLU A 109 -0.21 19.17 3.09
C GLU A 109 -0.40 17.67 3.27
N LEU A 110 0.69 16.91 3.10
CA LEU A 110 0.71 15.48 3.40
C LEU A 110 1.28 15.28 4.81
N VAL A 111 0.39 15.01 5.76
CA VAL A 111 0.73 14.80 7.17
C VAL A 111 0.77 13.30 7.47
N ILE A 112 1.92 12.80 7.88
CA ILE A 112 2.08 11.38 8.23
C ILE A 112 1.47 11.12 9.60
N LYS A 113 0.64 10.08 9.69
CA LYS A 113 0.00 9.70 10.94
C LYS A 113 1.03 9.15 11.93
N LYS A 114 1.07 9.75 13.13
CA LYS A 114 1.90 9.26 14.24
C LYS A 114 1.39 7.88 14.71
N ASN A 115 2.29 7.06 15.23
CA ASN A 115 2.00 5.74 15.83
C ASN A 115 1.40 4.66 14.91
N VAL A 116 1.17 4.92 13.63
CA VAL A 116 0.68 3.90 12.67
C VAL A 116 1.75 2.83 12.37
N PHE A 117 3.00 3.06 12.76
CA PHE A 117 4.09 2.08 12.63
C PHE A 117 3.95 0.87 13.57
N TRP A 118 3.23 1.01 14.68
CA TRP A 118 3.08 -0.08 15.66
C TRP A 118 2.34 -1.27 15.08
N PHE A 119 1.29 -1.04 14.29
CA PHE A 119 0.51 -2.10 13.67
C PHE A 119 1.35 -3.03 12.77
N PRO A 120 2.08 -2.54 11.74
CA PRO A 120 2.94 -3.40 10.94
C PRO A 120 4.11 -3.98 11.76
N PHE A 121 4.57 -3.30 12.82
CA PHE A 121 5.57 -3.87 13.73
C PHE A 121 5.04 -5.10 14.48
N PHE A 122 3.84 -5.04 15.04
CA PHE A 122 3.21 -6.21 15.69
C PHE A 122 2.94 -7.34 14.71
N MET A 123 2.49 -7.02 13.49
CA MET A 123 2.33 -8.03 12.43
C MET A 123 3.65 -8.71 12.08
N LEU A 124 4.77 -7.98 12.06
CA LEU A 124 6.09 -8.56 11.84
C LEU A 124 6.45 -9.57 12.94
N LEU A 125 6.21 -9.21 14.20
CA LEU A 125 6.46 -10.10 15.34
C LEU A 125 5.63 -11.39 15.25
N ILE A 126 4.35 -11.29 14.89
CA ILE A 126 3.48 -12.47 14.67
C ILE A 126 4.04 -13.35 13.54
N GLY A 127 4.49 -12.74 12.44
CA GLY A 127 5.12 -13.47 11.34
C GLY A 127 6.41 -14.20 11.74
N ILE A 128 7.26 -13.57 12.56
CA ILE A 128 8.48 -14.18 13.10
C ILE A 128 8.13 -15.33 14.04
N MET A 129 7.15 -15.14 14.94
CA MET A 129 6.69 -16.21 15.84
C MET A 129 6.14 -17.41 15.05
N ALA A 130 5.39 -17.17 13.98
CA ALA A 130 4.90 -18.22 13.10
C ALA A 130 6.05 -18.96 12.39
N ALA A 131 7.10 -18.25 11.95
CA ALA A 131 8.28 -18.85 11.34
C ALA A 131 9.02 -19.76 12.33
N VAL A 132 9.22 -19.28 13.56
CA VAL A 132 9.87 -20.03 14.64
C VAL A 132 9.04 -21.27 15.02
N GLY A 133 7.72 -21.12 15.19
CA GLY A 133 6.81 -22.24 15.46
C GLY A 133 6.79 -23.28 14.34
N GLY A 134 6.82 -22.84 13.09
CA GLY A 134 6.95 -23.72 11.92
C GLY A 134 8.26 -24.49 11.91
N TRP A 135 9.37 -23.82 12.22
CA TRP A 135 10.70 -24.44 12.32
C TRP A 135 10.76 -25.52 13.41
N PHE A 136 10.29 -25.23 14.63
CA PHE A 136 10.26 -26.21 15.72
C PHE A 136 9.38 -27.42 15.41
N THR A 137 8.26 -27.22 14.72
CA THR A 137 7.36 -28.31 14.31
C THR A 137 8.01 -29.18 13.24
N TRP A 138 8.73 -28.56 12.31
CA TRP A 138 9.47 -29.25 11.27
C TRP A 138 10.60 -30.12 11.85
N SER A 139 11.35 -29.58 12.82
CA SER A 139 12.49 -30.27 13.44
C SER A 139 12.10 -31.40 14.40
N ASN A 140 10.81 -31.52 14.76
CA ASN A 140 10.36 -32.50 15.74
C ASN A 140 9.78 -33.74 15.05
N GLU A 141 10.51 -34.86 15.12
CA GLU A 141 10.14 -36.11 14.45
C GLU A 141 8.94 -36.83 15.10
N THR A 142 8.58 -36.45 16.32
CA THR A 142 7.50 -37.08 17.10
C THR A 142 6.08 -36.72 16.61
N LEU A 143 5.93 -35.71 15.74
CA LEU A 143 4.63 -35.12 15.38
C LEU A 143 3.87 -35.82 14.23
N GLY A 144 4.31 -36.99 13.78
CA GLY A 144 3.62 -37.79 12.76
C GLY A 144 3.37 -37.03 11.43
N ALA A 145 2.40 -37.50 10.63
CA ALA A 145 2.10 -36.91 9.30
C ALA A 145 1.49 -35.49 9.37
N TRP A 146 0.85 -35.13 10.49
CA TRP A 146 0.22 -33.81 10.68
C TRP A 146 1.23 -32.65 10.80
N LYS A 147 2.50 -32.96 11.07
CA LYS A 147 3.57 -31.96 11.15
C LYS A 147 3.73 -31.13 9.87
N TRP A 148 3.54 -31.76 8.72
CA TRP A 148 3.69 -31.11 7.41
C TRP A 148 2.59 -30.09 7.14
N PHE A 149 1.35 -30.41 7.52
CA PHE A 149 0.22 -29.48 7.43
C PHE A 149 0.41 -28.27 8.34
N TYR A 150 0.84 -28.49 9.60
CA TYR A 150 1.07 -27.41 10.55
C TYR A 150 2.26 -26.52 10.14
N ALA A 151 3.40 -27.13 9.80
CA ALA A 151 4.57 -26.39 9.34
C ALA A 151 4.29 -25.61 8.04
N GLY A 152 3.55 -26.20 7.10
CA GLY A 152 3.11 -25.52 5.88
C GLY A 152 2.20 -24.32 6.17
N GLY A 153 1.22 -24.48 7.07
CA GLY A 153 0.35 -23.39 7.51
C GLY A 153 1.15 -22.25 8.17
N CYS A 154 2.06 -22.59 9.08
CA CYS A 154 2.97 -21.63 9.72
C CYS A 154 3.84 -20.88 8.70
N ALA A 155 4.38 -21.57 7.69
CA ALA A 155 5.20 -20.96 6.65
C ALA A 155 4.40 -19.94 5.82
N ILE A 156 3.15 -20.27 5.44
CA ILE A 156 2.28 -19.35 4.69
C ILE A 156 1.99 -18.08 5.52
N VAL A 157 1.62 -18.26 6.79
CA VAL A 157 1.37 -17.15 7.72
C VAL A 157 2.64 -16.31 7.88
N ALA A 158 3.79 -16.92 8.14
CA ALA A 158 5.06 -16.22 8.29
C ALA A 158 5.39 -15.36 7.06
N VAL A 159 5.36 -15.95 5.87
CA VAL A 159 5.66 -15.25 4.61
C VAL A 159 4.73 -14.05 4.43
N GLN A 160 3.43 -14.23 4.64
CA GLN A 160 2.45 -13.16 4.45
C GLN A 160 2.66 -11.99 5.42
N TYR A 161 2.76 -12.28 6.71
CA TYR A 161 2.89 -11.24 7.73
C TYR A 161 4.23 -10.53 7.63
N ILE A 162 5.32 -11.25 7.35
CA ILE A 162 6.66 -10.65 7.17
C ILE A 162 6.67 -9.74 5.94
N ILE A 163 6.22 -10.23 4.77
CA ILE A 163 6.22 -9.44 3.54
C ILE A 163 5.36 -8.18 3.69
N TYR A 164 4.13 -8.32 4.19
CA TYR A 164 3.22 -7.19 4.36
C TYR A 164 3.81 -6.14 5.31
N SER A 165 4.35 -6.59 6.44
CA SER A 165 4.87 -5.71 7.48
C SER A 165 6.13 -4.99 7.03
N CYS A 166 7.07 -5.71 6.41
CA CYS A 166 8.27 -5.11 5.83
C CYS A 166 7.90 -4.07 4.78
N TRP A 167 6.97 -4.37 3.88
CA TRP A 167 6.52 -3.41 2.88
C TRP A 167 5.90 -2.16 3.52
N ARG A 168 5.00 -2.33 4.50
CA ARG A 168 4.36 -1.21 5.22
C ARG A 168 5.38 -0.34 5.95
N LEU A 169 6.34 -0.96 6.64
CA LEU A 169 7.40 -0.25 7.38
C LEU A 169 8.31 0.53 6.42
N LEU A 170 8.72 -0.08 5.31
CA LEU A 170 9.49 0.60 4.26
C LEU A 170 8.72 1.77 3.65
N SER A 171 7.43 1.58 3.34
CA SER A 171 6.58 2.66 2.84
C SER A 171 6.45 3.81 3.84
N TYR A 172 6.25 3.50 5.12
CA TYR A 172 6.21 4.51 6.19
C TYR A 172 7.53 5.27 6.27
N TRP A 173 8.66 4.57 6.22
CA TRP A 173 9.99 5.19 6.23
C TRP A 173 10.22 6.10 5.02
N HIS A 174 9.86 5.65 3.82
CA HIS A 174 9.95 6.46 2.60
C HIS A 174 9.08 7.72 2.68
N LEU A 175 7.85 7.62 3.18
CA LEU A 175 6.99 8.76 3.44
C LEU A 175 7.67 9.74 4.39
N MET A 176 8.14 9.28 5.55
CA MET A 176 8.81 10.11 6.56
C MET A 176 10.02 10.86 6.00
N ARG A 177 10.83 10.18 5.19
CA ARG A 177 12.06 10.75 4.61
C ARG A 177 11.80 11.88 3.62
N TYR A 178 10.70 11.84 2.87
CA TYR A 178 10.44 12.77 1.77
C TYR A 178 9.25 13.70 1.98
N ALA A 179 8.41 13.49 2.99
CA ALA A 179 7.21 14.30 3.23
C ALA A 179 7.50 15.81 3.31
N LYS A 180 8.52 16.24 4.06
CA LYS A 180 8.90 17.66 4.14
C LYS A 180 9.31 18.24 2.78
N LYS A 181 10.08 17.47 1.99
CA LYS A 181 10.52 17.88 0.65
C LYS A 181 9.34 17.95 -0.33
N PHE A 182 8.43 17.00 -0.21
CA PHE A 182 7.22 16.95 -1.01
C PHE A 182 6.28 18.12 -0.69
N TYR A 183 6.09 18.44 0.59
CA TYR A 183 5.34 19.61 1.02
C TYR A 183 5.92 20.91 0.45
N PHE A 184 7.24 21.11 0.59
CA PHE A 184 7.92 22.27 0.01
C PHE A 184 7.77 22.33 -1.51
N PHE A 185 7.85 21.18 -2.20
CA PHE A 185 7.60 21.09 -3.63
C PHE A 185 6.17 21.51 -4.00
N ILE A 186 5.16 21.07 -3.24
CA ILE A 186 3.77 21.46 -3.47
C ILE A 186 3.61 22.97 -3.33
N LEU A 187 4.14 23.55 -2.23
CA LEU A 187 4.08 24.99 -1.98
C LEU A 187 4.71 25.79 -3.14
N LEU A 188 5.94 25.44 -3.54
CA LEU A 188 6.60 26.10 -4.67
C LEU A 188 5.81 25.98 -5.97
N THR A 189 5.24 24.82 -6.24
CA THR A 189 4.46 24.59 -7.47
C THR A 189 3.18 25.43 -7.46
N ARG A 190 2.52 25.57 -6.31
CA ARG A 190 1.34 26.44 -6.15
C ARG A 190 1.69 27.90 -6.36
N ILE A 191 2.71 28.40 -5.67
CA ILE A 191 3.17 29.80 -5.81
C ILE A 191 3.51 30.12 -7.27
N ARG A 192 4.24 29.24 -7.96
CA ARG A 192 4.57 29.43 -9.38
C ARG A 192 3.34 29.46 -10.28
N ARG A 193 2.31 28.64 -10.01
CA ARG A 193 1.06 28.65 -10.78
C ARG A 193 0.26 29.93 -10.56
N GLU A 194 0.19 30.43 -9.33
CA GLU A 194 -0.51 31.69 -9.05
C GLU A 194 0.24 32.89 -9.63
N LEU A 195 1.58 32.92 -9.54
CA LEU A 195 2.37 33.99 -10.18
C LEU A 195 2.25 34.00 -11.70
N ALA A 196 2.06 32.85 -12.34
CA ALA A 196 1.88 32.76 -13.80
C ALA A 196 0.46 33.15 -14.27
N ARG A 197 -0.47 33.39 -13.35
CA ARG A 197 -1.84 33.86 -13.65
C ARG A 197 -1.99 35.38 -13.54
N ILE A 198 -1.00 36.06 -12.96
CA ILE A 198 -0.90 37.52 -12.83
C ILE A 198 -0.16 38.06 -14.06
#